data_AF-A0A0G0E3X4-F1
#
_entry.id   AF-A0A0G0E3X4-F1
#
_cell.length_a   1.000
_cell.length_b   1.000
_cell.length_c   1.000
_cell.angle_alpha   90.00
_cell.angle_beta   90.00
_cell.angle_gamma   90.00
#
_symmetry.space_group_name_H-M   'P 1'
#
loop_
_entity.id
_entity.type
_entity.pdbx_description
1 polymer ?
#
loop_
_entity_poly.entity_id
_entity_poly.type
_entity_poly.pdbx_seq_one_letter_code
_entity_poly.pdbx_strand_id
1 'polypeptide(L)'
;MIEIIGGPELRNRSYYENLYNDICQKELERIKQVTDQLSISDEELKVARKSLSKIYTEQGKKDTDITYSEVLNLCQFTNFLTGLVWKQCTQKEQKENKEIRIKEWMERDKKRDMLIQKARPPKVNCSTCGERSIPKFKHLHLDLKKPDRVIFFYECINKCYRAFYFDNGEFYKDSKSVKPFKCSKCNSFKVDEKKTKAHDGTIYFIKECLECGEIETVKI
;
A
#
# COMPACT_ATOMS: atom_id res chain seq x y z
N MET A 1 33.65 41.84 44.11
CA MET A 1 32.25 42.17 44.43
C MET A 1 31.41 41.68 43.28
N ILE A 2 30.78 40.50 43.43
CA ILE A 2 29.80 39.98 42.48
C ILE A 2 28.55 39.76 43.32
N GLU A 3 27.53 40.57 43.07
CA GLU A 3 26.21 40.44 43.69
C GLU A 3 25.53 39.20 43.12
N ILE A 4 25.15 38.28 44.00
CA ILE A 4 24.30 37.14 43.68
C ILE A 4 22.87 37.68 43.59
N ILE A 5 22.35 37.75 42.37
CA ILE A 5 20.95 38.12 42.08
C ILE A 5 20.04 37.00 42.60
N GLY A 6 19.04 37.39 43.40
CA GLY A 6 18.13 36.52 44.13
C GLY A 6 17.35 35.51 43.27
N GLY A 7 17.11 34.33 43.85
CA GLY A 7 16.32 33.26 43.25
C GLY A 7 14.82 33.60 43.14
N PRO A 8 14.05 32.77 42.40
CA PRO A 8 12.64 33.02 42.15
C PRO A 8 11.83 32.96 43.45
N GLU A 9 11.12 34.05 43.75
CA GLU A 9 10.16 34.11 44.84
C GLU A 9 9.14 32.97 44.71
N LEU A 10 9.05 32.13 45.74
CA LEU A 10 8.05 31.08 45.83
C LEU A 10 6.65 31.73 45.80
N ARG A 11 5.91 31.54 44.70
CA ARG A 11 4.53 32.03 44.59
C ARG A 11 3.65 31.32 45.62
N ASN A 12 2.63 32.01 46.13
CA ASN A 12 1.75 31.44 47.14
C ASN A 12 0.96 30.23 46.58
N ARG A 13 0.57 29.33 47.48
CA ARG A 13 -0.18 28.10 47.16
C ARG A 13 -1.44 28.34 46.32
N SER A 14 -2.17 29.42 46.61
CA SER A 14 -3.40 29.79 45.89
C SER A 14 -3.15 30.04 44.41
N TYR A 15 -1.99 30.57 44.03
CA TYR A 15 -1.63 30.77 42.62
C TYR A 15 -1.57 29.45 41.84
N TYR A 16 -0.94 28.42 42.42
CA TYR A 16 -0.79 27.12 41.77
C TYR A 16 -2.10 26.33 41.73
N GLU A 17 -2.92 26.40 42.79
CA GLU A 17 -4.25 25.78 42.81
C GLU A 17 -5.17 26.38 41.73
N ASN A 18 -5.13 27.70 41.54
CA ASN A 18 -5.89 28.37 40.49
C ASN A 18 -5.39 28.00 39.09
N LEU A 19 -4.07 27.95 38.88
CA LEU A 19 -3.48 27.52 37.61
C LEU A 19 -3.84 26.07 37.27
N TYR A 20 -3.85 25.18 38.26
CA TYR A 20 -4.24 23.79 38.09
C TYR A 20 -5.72 23.65 37.70
N ASN A 21 -6.62 24.34 38.41
CA ASN A 21 -8.05 24.31 38.12
C ASN A 21 -8.36 24.86 36.71
N ASP A 22 -7.66 25.91 36.28
CA ASP A 22 -7.80 26.49 34.94
C ASP A 22 -7.35 25.51 33.84
N ILE A 23 -6.22 24.81 34.04
CA ILE A 23 -5.74 23.78 33.11
C ILE A 23 -6.74 22.61 33.04
N CYS A 24 -7.22 22.13 34.18
CA CYS A 24 -8.19 21.03 34.23
C CYS A 24 -9.51 21.40 33.53
N GLN A 25 -10.03 22.62 33.73
CA GLN A 25 -11.24 23.07 33.04
C GLN A 25 -11.04 23.17 31.53
N LYS A 26 -9.92 23.75 31.07
CA LYS A 26 -9.61 23.85 29.64
C LYS A 26 -9.49 22.50 28.95
N GLU A 27 -8.89 21.52 29.62
CA GLU A 27 -8.80 20.17 29.07
C GLU A 27 -10.15 19.43 29.12
N LEU A 28 -10.97 19.63 30.14
CA LEU A 28 -12.34 19.11 30.17
C LEU A 28 -13.22 19.72 29.05
N GLU A 29 -13.06 21.01 28.78
CA GLU A 29 -13.75 21.69 27.67
C GLU A 29 -13.28 21.15 26.31
N ARG A 30 -11.96 20.97 26.11
CA ARG A 30 -11.42 20.33 24.90
C ARG A 30 -11.96 18.91 24.71
N ILE A 31 -11.99 18.12 25.78
CA ILE A 31 -12.53 16.76 25.73
C ILE A 31 -14.01 16.79 25.35
N LYS A 32 -14.82 17.66 25.96
CA LYS A 32 -16.24 17.84 25.61
C LYS A 32 -16.41 18.22 24.14
N GLN A 33 -15.66 19.21 23.67
CA GLN A 33 -15.73 19.68 22.29
C GLN A 33 -15.37 18.58 21.28
N VAL A 34 -14.37 17.74 21.60
CA VAL A 34 -13.99 16.57 20.79
C VAL A 34 -15.04 15.46 20.88
N THR A 35 -15.64 15.22 22.05
CA THR A 35 -16.68 14.19 22.22
C THR A 35 -17.99 14.56 21.51
N ASP A 36 -18.39 15.82 21.57
CA ASP A 36 -19.57 16.36 20.85
C ASP A 36 -19.39 16.26 19.33
N GLN A 37 -18.17 16.47 18.83
CA GLN A 37 -17.86 16.31 17.40
C GLN A 37 -17.81 14.85 16.93
N LEU A 38 -17.58 13.90 17.83
CA LEU A 38 -17.33 12.50 17.49
C LEU A 38 -18.52 11.56 17.72
N SER A 39 -19.66 12.06 18.19
CA SER A 39 -20.85 11.22 18.47
C SER A 39 -20.52 10.01 19.36
N ILE A 40 -19.59 10.19 20.31
CA ILE A 40 -19.20 9.14 21.26
C ILE A 40 -20.39 8.85 22.17
N SER A 41 -20.67 7.56 22.40
CA SER A 41 -21.84 7.18 23.20
C SER A 41 -21.69 7.60 24.67
N ASP A 42 -22.80 7.99 25.30
CA ASP A 42 -22.83 8.34 26.73
C ASP A 42 -22.26 7.21 27.63
N GLU A 43 -22.37 5.96 27.18
CA GLU A 43 -21.85 4.78 27.86
C GLU A 43 -20.31 4.71 27.84
N GLU A 44 -19.67 5.06 26.72
CA GLU A 44 -18.19 5.15 26.62
C GLU A 44 -17.65 6.31 27.48
N LEU A 45 -18.38 7.43 27.49
CA LEU A 45 -18.10 8.57 28.37
C LEU A 45 -18.25 8.22 29.85
N LYS A 46 -19.28 7.46 30.23
CA LYS A 46 -19.45 6.91 31.58
C LYS A 46 -18.29 6.03 32.00
N VAL A 47 -17.81 5.14 31.13
CA VAL A 47 -16.67 4.24 31.42
C VAL A 47 -15.39 5.05 31.65
N ALA A 48 -15.14 6.07 30.82
CA ALA A 48 -14.00 6.96 30.98
C ALA A 48 -14.08 7.77 32.30
N ARG A 49 -15.25 8.37 32.60
CA ARG A 49 -15.48 9.11 33.85
C ARG A 49 -15.36 8.22 35.09
N LYS A 50 -15.87 6.99 35.04
CA LYS A 50 -15.79 6.03 36.15
C LYS A 50 -14.34 5.58 36.40
N SER A 51 -13.56 5.43 35.34
CA SER A 51 -12.13 5.10 35.43
C SER A 51 -11.33 6.25 36.06
N LEU A 52 -11.60 7.50 35.63
CA LEU A 52 -11.04 8.71 36.25
C LEU A 52 -11.44 8.82 37.72
N SER A 53 -12.74 8.73 38.02
CA SER A 53 -13.26 8.79 39.39
C SER A 53 -12.61 7.76 40.31
N LYS A 54 -12.35 6.55 39.83
CA LYS A 54 -11.73 5.48 40.61
C LYS A 54 -10.26 5.78 40.91
N ILE A 55 -9.51 6.31 39.94
CA ILE A 55 -8.13 6.77 40.13
C ILE A 55 -8.08 7.90 41.16
N TYR A 56 -9.03 8.86 41.11
CA TYR A 56 -9.08 9.99 42.05
C TYR A 56 -9.57 9.60 43.46
N THR A 57 -10.53 8.68 43.58
CA THR A 57 -11.07 8.24 44.89
C THR A 57 -10.14 7.30 45.64
N GLU A 58 -9.33 6.50 44.94
CA GLU A 58 -8.27 5.70 45.56
C GLU A 58 -7.07 6.55 46.02
N GLN A 59 -6.91 7.77 45.47
CA GLN A 59 -5.80 8.69 45.76
C GLN A 59 -6.15 9.88 46.68
N GLY A 60 -7.44 10.19 46.89
CA GLY A 60 -7.92 11.32 47.70
C GLY A 60 -7.73 11.23 49.22
N LYS A 61 -6.75 10.47 49.73
CA LYS A 61 -6.44 10.39 51.17
C LYS A 61 -5.08 10.96 51.58
N LYS A 62 -4.31 11.60 50.69
CA LYS A 62 -3.07 12.29 51.09
C LYS A 62 -2.99 13.68 50.47
N ASP A 63 -2.97 14.67 51.35
CA ASP A 63 -2.73 16.07 51.03
C ASP A 63 -1.38 16.26 50.30
N THR A 64 -1.41 17.19 49.34
CA THR A 64 -0.28 17.95 48.79
C THR A 64 0.91 17.15 48.27
N ASP A 65 0.81 16.73 47.01
CA ASP A 65 1.80 16.99 45.95
C ASP A 65 1.32 16.24 44.71
N ILE A 66 1.09 16.94 43.59
CA ILE A 66 0.78 16.26 42.33
C ILE A 66 2.00 15.43 41.98
N THR A 67 1.91 14.13 42.22
CA THR A 67 3.04 13.22 42.02
C THR A 67 3.33 13.07 40.53
N TYR A 68 4.58 12.82 40.17
CA TYR A 68 4.96 12.50 38.78
C TYR A 68 4.05 11.40 38.17
N SER A 69 3.58 10.45 39.00
CA SER A 69 2.60 9.44 38.63
C SER A 69 1.22 9.98 38.22
N GLU A 70 0.74 11.07 38.80
CA GLU A 70 -0.54 11.69 38.42
C GLU A 70 -0.45 12.37 37.05
N VAL A 71 0.65 13.06 36.78
CA VAL A 71 0.93 13.62 35.45
C VAL A 71 1.09 12.51 34.42
N LEU A 72 1.78 11.42 34.78
CA LEU A 72 1.95 10.25 33.91
C LEU A 72 0.60 9.60 33.57
N ASN A 73 -0.29 9.45 34.55
CA ASN A 73 -1.63 8.87 34.34
C ASN A 73 -2.52 9.76 33.46
N LEU A 74 -2.47 11.09 33.65
CA LEU A 74 -3.15 12.04 32.79
C LEU A 74 -2.62 11.98 31.35
N CYS A 75 -1.30 11.91 31.16
CA CYS A 75 -0.70 11.71 29.84
C CYS A 75 -1.08 10.36 29.20
N GLN A 76 -1.14 9.28 29.98
CA GLN A 76 -1.58 7.97 29.47
C GLN A 76 -3.05 8.01 29.02
N PHE A 77 -3.89 8.74 29.76
CA PHE A 77 -5.29 8.90 29.43
C PHE A 77 -5.52 9.76 28.18
N THR A 78 -4.81 10.89 28.05
CA THR A 78 -4.88 11.71 26.82
C THR A 78 -4.33 10.95 25.61
N ASN A 79 -3.27 10.14 25.77
CA ASN A 79 -2.77 9.23 24.73
C ASN A 79 -3.80 8.17 24.34
N PHE A 80 -4.55 7.62 25.31
CA PHE A 80 -5.62 6.67 25.05
C PHE A 80 -6.77 7.31 24.26
N LEU A 81 -7.24 8.49 24.68
CA LEU A 81 -8.31 9.22 23.99
C LEU A 81 -7.89 9.60 22.56
N THR A 82 -6.70 10.18 22.39
CA THR A 82 -6.17 10.51 21.05
C THR A 82 -6.03 9.27 20.16
N GLY A 83 -5.64 8.13 20.72
CA GLY A 83 -5.63 6.85 20.00
C GLY A 83 -7.02 6.39 19.53
N LEU A 84 -8.06 6.56 20.35
CA LEU A 84 -9.44 6.24 19.97
C LEU A 84 -9.96 7.16 18.86
N VAL A 85 -9.68 8.47 18.96
CA VAL A 85 -10.04 9.45 17.92
C VAL A 85 -9.37 9.09 16.59
N TRP A 86 -8.07 8.78 16.62
CA TRP A 86 -7.33 8.42 15.41
C TRP A 86 -7.88 7.14 14.77
N LYS A 87 -8.26 6.15 15.57
CA LYS A 87 -8.90 4.91 15.10
C LYS A 87 -10.26 5.18 14.43
N GLN A 88 -11.09 6.05 14.98
CA GLN A 88 -12.38 6.40 14.37
C GLN A 88 -12.21 7.21 13.07
N CYS A 89 -11.31 8.19 13.06
CA CYS A 89 -11.03 8.99 11.86
C CYS A 89 -10.52 8.11 10.70
N THR A 90 -9.56 7.21 10.98
CA THR A 90 -9.04 6.27 9.96
C THR A 90 -10.11 5.28 9.47
N GLN A 91 -11.01 4.80 10.34
CA GLN A 91 -12.12 3.94 9.94
C GLN A 91 -13.14 4.66 9.06
N LYS A 92 -13.44 5.93 9.36
CA LYS A 92 -14.35 6.75 8.55
C LYS A 92 -13.74 7.01 7.17
N GLU A 93 -12.49 7.44 7.12
CA GLU A 93 -11.74 7.65 5.87
C GLU A 93 -11.66 6.37 5.04
N GLN A 94 -11.43 5.21 5.67
CA GLN A 94 -11.44 3.91 4.97
C GLN A 94 -12.81 3.56 4.39
N LYS A 95 -13.91 3.86 5.09
CA LYS A 95 -15.27 3.62 4.59
C LYS A 95 -15.61 4.52 3.41
N GLU A 96 -15.32 5.82 3.52
CA GLU A 96 -15.55 6.79 2.44
C GLU A 96 -14.70 6.43 1.20
N ASN A 97 -13.44 6.07 1.41
CA ASN A 97 -12.57 5.60 0.33
C ASN A 97 -12.97 4.23 -0.23
N LYS A 98 -13.65 3.38 0.55
CA LYS A 98 -14.10 2.06 0.09
C LYS A 98 -15.15 2.21 -1.02
N GLU A 99 -16.14 3.07 -0.85
CA GLU A 99 -17.17 3.27 -1.87
C GLU A 99 -16.59 3.83 -3.16
N ILE A 100 -15.67 4.79 -3.04
CA ILE A 100 -14.94 5.36 -4.19
C ILE A 100 -14.16 4.26 -4.91
N ARG A 101 -13.36 3.47 -4.18
CA ARG A 101 -12.60 2.36 -4.77
C ARG A 101 -13.48 1.31 -5.43
N ILE A 102 -14.63 0.98 -4.84
CA ILE A 102 -15.58 0.04 -5.44
C ILE A 102 -16.11 0.60 -6.75
N LYS A 103 -16.52 1.88 -6.79
CA LYS A 103 -16.98 2.53 -8.03
C LYS A 103 -15.89 2.53 -9.11
N GLU A 104 -14.67 2.88 -8.75
CA GLU A 104 -13.53 2.85 -9.68
C GLU A 104 -13.26 1.44 -10.23
N TRP A 105 -13.36 0.42 -9.38
CA TRP A 105 -13.19 -0.96 -9.80
C TRP A 105 -14.30 -1.40 -10.76
N MET A 106 -15.56 -1.09 -10.44
CA MET A 106 -16.69 -1.39 -11.32
C MET A 106 -16.58 -0.67 -12.67
N GLU A 107 -16.19 0.60 -12.68
CA GLU A 107 -16.01 1.34 -13.92
C GLU A 107 -14.86 0.80 -14.77
N ARG A 108 -13.74 0.43 -14.14
CA ARG A 108 -12.61 -0.20 -14.82
C ARG A 108 -13.01 -1.53 -15.45
N ASP A 109 -13.73 -2.36 -14.70
CA ASP A 109 -14.19 -3.67 -15.17
C ASP A 109 -15.16 -3.52 -16.35
N LYS A 110 -16.14 -2.62 -16.23
CA LYS A 110 -17.09 -2.30 -17.30
C LYS A 110 -16.40 -1.81 -18.57
N LYS A 111 -15.35 -0.97 -18.45
CA LYS A 111 -14.55 -0.51 -19.60
C LYS A 111 -13.82 -1.67 -20.27
N ARG A 112 -13.25 -2.60 -19.49
CA ARG A 112 -12.54 -3.77 -19.98
C ARG A 112 -13.47 -4.74 -20.71
N ASP A 113 -14.64 -5.00 -20.16
CA ASP A 113 -15.66 -5.84 -20.81
C ASP A 113 -16.07 -5.24 -22.16
N MET A 114 -16.34 -3.93 -22.20
CA MET A 114 -16.66 -3.25 -23.46
C MET A 114 -15.51 -3.35 -24.47
N LEU A 115 -14.26 -3.21 -24.02
CA LEU A 115 -13.10 -3.31 -24.90
C LEU A 115 -13.00 -4.71 -25.53
N ILE A 116 -13.11 -5.77 -24.72
CA ILE A 116 -13.12 -7.15 -25.23
C ILE A 116 -14.28 -7.37 -26.18
N GLN A 117 -15.49 -6.94 -25.82
CA GLN A 117 -16.70 -7.15 -26.65
C GLN A 117 -16.59 -6.46 -28.01
N LYS A 118 -16.12 -5.20 -28.04
CA LYS A 118 -16.02 -4.40 -29.27
C LYS A 118 -14.83 -4.79 -30.14
N ALA A 119 -13.77 -5.37 -29.56
CA ALA A 119 -12.58 -5.75 -30.31
C ALA A 119 -12.89 -6.75 -31.42
N ARG A 120 -12.47 -6.41 -32.64
CA ARG A 120 -12.58 -7.25 -33.84
C ARG A 120 -11.20 -7.78 -34.22
N PRO A 121 -11.11 -9.05 -34.65
CA PRO A 121 -9.84 -9.62 -35.08
C PRO A 121 -9.35 -8.92 -36.36
N PRO A 122 -8.09 -8.45 -36.43
CA PRO A 122 -7.50 -7.96 -37.67
C PRO A 122 -7.41 -9.06 -38.73
N LYS A 123 -7.26 -8.66 -40.00
CA LYS A 123 -6.96 -9.60 -41.09
C LYS A 123 -5.47 -9.88 -41.10
N VAL A 124 -5.09 -11.14 -40.86
CA VAL A 124 -3.69 -11.58 -40.80
C VAL A 124 -3.49 -12.77 -41.74
N ASN A 125 -2.40 -12.74 -42.50
CA ASN A 125 -1.99 -13.85 -43.37
C ASN A 125 -0.77 -14.57 -42.77
N CYS A 126 -0.65 -15.86 -43.07
CA CYS A 126 0.50 -16.66 -42.71
C CYS A 126 1.73 -16.22 -43.50
N SER A 127 2.82 -15.91 -42.81
CA SER A 127 4.10 -15.57 -43.47
C SER A 127 4.75 -16.76 -44.18
N THR A 128 4.38 -17.99 -43.84
CA THR A 128 4.94 -19.22 -44.44
C THR A 128 4.21 -19.64 -45.72
N CYS A 129 2.88 -19.69 -45.70
CA CYS A 129 2.09 -20.20 -46.83
C CYS A 129 1.20 -19.15 -47.50
N GLY A 130 1.21 -17.89 -47.04
CA GLY A 130 0.41 -16.79 -47.61
C GLY A 130 -1.09 -16.85 -47.30
N GLU A 131 -1.60 -18.00 -46.89
CA GLU A 131 -3.03 -18.21 -46.56
C GLU A 131 -3.50 -17.39 -45.37
N ARG A 132 -4.79 -17.09 -45.34
CA ARG A 132 -5.40 -16.31 -44.26
C ARG A 132 -5.43 -17.10 -42.95
N SER A 133 -4.87 -16.52 -41.89
CA SER A 133 -4.89 -17.10 -40.55
C SER A 133 -6.26 -16.90 -39.89
N ILE A 134 -6.71 -17.90 -39.12
CA ILE A 134 -8.02 -17.87 -38.46
C ILE A 134 -7.83 -17.52 -36.98
N PRO A 135 -8.52 -16.48 -36.45
CA PRO A 135 -8.52 -16.19 -35.02
C PRO A 135 -9.28 -17.28 -34.26
N LYS A 136 -8.70 -17.85 -33.20
CA LYS A 136 -9.36 -18.88 -32.38
C LYS A 136 -9.99 -18.31 -31.13
N PHE A 137 -9.28 -17.43 -30.43
CA PHE A 137 -9.78 -16.79 -29.23
C PHE A 137 -9.14 -15.40 -29.06
N LYS A 138 -9.75 -14.61 -28.19
CA LYS A 138 -9.26 -13.29 -27.80
C LYS A 138 -9.11 -13.22 -26.29
N HIS A 139 -8.16 -12.41 -25.84
CA HIS A 139 -7.88 -12.20 -24.43
C HIS A 139 -7.55 -10.72 -24.18
N LEU A 140 -7.82 -10.25 -22.96
CA LEU A 140 -7.44 -8.90 -22.55
C LEU A 140 -5.98 -8.91 -22.08
N HIS A 141 -5.13 -8.19 -22.78
CA HIS A 141 -3.74 -8.00 -22.39
C HIS A 141 -3.64 -6.80 -21.45
N LEU A 142 -3.33 -7.08 -20.19
CA LEU A 142 -3.11 -6.09 -19.14
C LEU A 142 -1.60 -5.83 -18.98
N ASP A 143 -1.18 -4.58 -19.15
CA ASP A 143 0.19 -4.13 -18.90
C ASP A 143 0.16 -2.98 -17.89
N LEU A 144 1.06 -2.97 -16.91
CA LEU A 144 1.13 -1.92 -15.90
C LEU A 144 1.55 -0.56 -16.48
N LYS A 145 2.26 -0.55 -17.62
CA LYS A 145 2.84 0.66 -18.24
C LYS A 145 2.17 1.07 -19.54
N LYS A 146 1.28 0.24 -20.08
CA LYS A 146 0.62 0.48 -21.37
C LYS A 146 -0.90 0.35 -21.22
N PRO A 147 -1.68 1.01 -22.10
CA PRO A 147 -3.12 0.85 -22.07
C PRO A 147 -3.52 -0.62 -22.26
N ASP A 148 -4.64 -1.00 -21.64
CA ASP A 148 -5.28 -2.29 -21.83
C ASP A 148 -5.58 -2.48 -23.32
N ARG A 149 -5.17 -3.62 -23.90
CA ARG A 149 -5.38 -3.96 -25.31
C ARG A 149 -5.94 -5.36 -25.44
N VAL A 150 -6.59 -5.66 -26.56
CA VAL A 150 -7.08 -7.02 -26.83
C VAL A 150 -6.11 -7.74 -27.73
N ILE A 151 -5.72 -8.94 -27.33
CA ILE A 151 -4.85 -9.81 -28.10
C ILE A 151 -5.69 -10.96 -28.68
N PHE A 152 -5.42 -11.29 -29.92
CA PHE A 152 -6.06 -12.36 -30.67
C PHE A 152 -5.04 -13.44 -30.95
N PHE A 153 -5.39 -14.68 -30.62
CA PHE A 153 -4.61 -15.84 -31.02
C PHE A 153 -5.05 -16.32 -32.40
N TYR A 154 -4.07 -16.48 -33.28
CA TYR A 154 -4.26 -16.93 -34.65
C TYR A 154 -3.60 -18.29 -34.85
N GLU A 155 -4.28 -19.13 -35.63
CA GLU A 155 -3.74 -20.37 -36.14
C GLU A 155 -3.90 -20.39 -37.66
N CYS A 156 -2.82 -20.78 -38.34
CA CYS A 156 -2.85 -21.00 -39.78
C CYS A 156 -3.71 -22.23 -40.12
N ILE A 157 -4.49 -22.18 -41.22
CA ILE A 157 -5.30 -23.31 -41.69
C ILE A 157 -4.42 -24.54 -41.97
N ASN A 158 -3.27 -24.31 -42.62
CA ASN A 158 -2.26 -25.34 -42.88
C ASN A 158 -1.37 -25.66 -41.67
N LYS A 159 -1.69 -25.14 -40.49
CA LYS A 159 -0.97 -25.35 -39.21
C LYS A 159 0.53 -25.02 -39.24
N CYS A 160 0.96 -24.14 -40.14
CA CYS A 160 2.37 -23.75 -40.27
C CYS A 160 2.91 -23.02 -39.03
N TYR A 161 2.08 -22.19 -38.38
CA TYR A 161 2.44 -21.43 -37.19
C TYR A 161 1.22 -21.00 -36.37
N ARG A 162 1.50 -20.59 -35.14
CA ARG A 162 0.58 -19.95 -34.20
C ARG A 162 1.18 -18.63 -33.76
N ALA A 163 0.36 -17.60 -33.68
CA ALA A 163 0.82 -16.25 -33.36
C ALA A 163 -0.24 -15.45 -32.65
N PHE A 164 0.21 -14.41 -31.96
CA PHE A 164 -0.64 -13.47 -31.28
C PHE A 164 -0.52 -12.08 -31.93
N TYR A 165 -1.65 -11.44 -32.16
CA TYR A 165 -1.71 -10.08 -32.70
C TYR A 165 -2.66 -9.24 -31.86
N PHE A 166 -2.33 -7.97 -31.67
CA PHE A 166 -3.25 -7.01 -31.05
C PHE A 166 -4.40 -6.67 -31.99
N ASP A 167 -5.44 -6.06 -31.45
CA ASP A 167 -6.62 -5.57 -32.15
C ASP A 167 -6.31 -4.56 -33.28
N ASN A 168 -5.18 -3.87 -33.20
CA ASN A 168 -4.65 -3.00 -34.27
C ASN A 168 -3.84 -3.74 -35.35
N GLY A 169 -3.66 -5.06 -35.25
CA GLY A 169 -2.84 -5.85 -36.18
C GLY A 169 -1.35 -5.90 -35.85
N GLU A 170 -0.89 -5.23 -34.79
CA GLU A 170 0.50 -5.34 -34.34
C GLU A 170 0.79 -6.76 -33.84
N PHE A 171 1.91 -7.32 -34.29
CA PHE A 171 2.38 -8.61 -33.78
C PHE A 171 2.78 -8.47 -32.31
N TYR A 172 2.25 -9.35 -31.47
CA TYR A 172 2.64 -9.42 -30.08
C TYR A 172 4.02 -10.02 -29.96
N LYS A 173 4.99 -9.14 -29.71
CA LYS A 173 6.33 -9.54 -29.26
C LYS A 173 6.25 -9.64 -27.74
N ASP A 174 6.25 -10.86 -27.20
CA ASP A 174 6.51 -11.01 -25.78
C ASP A 174 7.82 -10.26 -25.49
N SER A 175 7.82 -9.38 -24.49
CA SER A 175 9.07 -8.77 -24.01
C SER A 175 10.04 -9.83 -23.48
N LYS A 176 9.54 -11.06 -23.24
CA LYS A 176 10.27 -12.29 -22.94
C LYS A 176 10.47 -13.24 -24.13
N SER A 177 10.11 -12.87 -25.36
CA SER A 177 10.84 -13.34 -26.54
C SER A 177 12.22 -12.65 -26.54
N VAL A 178 12.96 -12.92 -25.47
CA VAL A 178 14.41 -12.91 -25.38
C VAL A 178 14.86 -13.49 -26.71
N LYS A 179 15.60 -12.70 -27.51
CA LYS A 179 16.34 -13.25 -28.65
C LYS A 179 16.96 -14.55 -28.15
N PRO A 180 16.62 -15.71 -28.70
CA PRO A 180 17.06 -16.97 -28.11
C PRO A 180 18.57 -16.87 -27.96
N PHE A 181 19.05 -16.94 -26.72
CA PHE A 181 20.46 -16.74 -26.41
C PHE A 181 21.23 -17.76 -27.23
N LYS A 182 22.07 -17.27 -28.14
CA LYS A 182 22.95 -18.13 -28.90
C LYS A 182 24.21 -18.33 -28.08
N CYS A 183 24.65 -19.58 -27.96
CA CYS A 183 25.98 -19.83 -27.40
C CYS A 183 27.04 -19.12 -28.25
N SER A 184 27.92 -18.34 -27.61
CA SER A 184 29.01 -17.64 -28.29
C SER A 184 29.99 -18.58 -29.02
N LYS A 185 30.09 -19.83 -28.57
CA LYS A 185 31.04 -20.83 -29.06
C LYS A 185 30.51 -21.69 -30.21
N CYS A 186 29.30 -22.24 -30.06
CA CYS A 186 28.71 -23.17 -31.04
C CYS A 186 27.49 -22.61 -31.79
N ASN A 187 27.07 -21.38 -31.46
CA ASN A 187 25.94 -20.69 -32.08
C ASN A 187 24.58 -21.41 -31.93
N SER A 188 24.51 -22.41 -31.04
CA SER A 188 23.29 -23.15 -30.76
C SER A 188 22.31 -22.34 -29.92
N PHE A 189 21.02 -22.66 -30.05
CA PHE A 189 19.93 -22.02 -29.30
C PHE A 189 19.52 -22.80 -28.05
N LYS A 190 20.18 -23.93 -27.77
CA LYS A 190 19.88 -24.77 -26.61
C LYS A 190 20.71 -24.30 -25.42
N VAL A 191 20.21 -23.27 -24.75
CA VAL A 191 20.85 -22.66 -23.59
C VAL A 191 19.88 -22.69 -22.42
N ASP A 192 20.30 -23.30 -21.31
CA ASP A 192 19.59 -23.23 -20.03
C ASP A 192 20.03 -21.98 -19.28
N GLU A 193 19.09 -21.29 -18.63
CA GLU A 193 19.35 -20.07 -17.86
C GLU A 193 18.87 -20.24 -16.42
N LYS A 194 19.78 -20.00 -15.46
CA LYS A 194 19.50 -20.02 -14.02
C LYS A 194 19.81 -18.65 -13.43
N LYS A 195 18.91 -18.19 -12.56
CA LYS A 195 19.10 -16.93 -11.81
C LYS A 195 19.58 -17.25 -10.40
N THR A 196 20.74 -16.72 -10.04
CA THR A 196 21.34 -16.88 -8.70
C THR A 196 21.64 -15.52 -8.09
N LYS A 197 21.55 -15.43 -6.75
CA LYS A 197 21.90 -14.24 -5.98
C LYS A 197 23.13 -14.56 -5.14
N ALA A 198 24.18 -13.76 -5.25
CA ALA A 198 25.37 -13.89 -4.41
C ALA A 198 25.14 -13.30 -3.02
N HIS A 199 26.04 -13.60 -2.08
CA HIS A 199 25.98 -13.14 -0.70
C HIS A 199 26.04 -11.62 -0.55
N ASP A 200 26.67 -10.93 -1.49
CA ASP A 200 26.75 -9.46 -1.59
C ASP A 200 25.45 -8.81 -2.11
N GLY A 201 24.45 -9.61 -2.46
CA GLY A 201 23.19 -9.16 -3.03
C GLY A 201 23.18 -9.00 -4.54
N THR A 202 24.32 -9.18 -5.22
CA THR A 202 24.43 -9.11 -6.68
C THR A 202 23.66 -10.27 -7.33
N ILE A 203 22.93 -9.98 -8.40
CA ILE A 203 22.17 -10.99 -9.16
C ILE A 203 22.95 -11.39 -10.41
N TYR A 204 23.12 -12.70 -10.61
CA TYR A 204 23.77 -13.28 -11.77
C TYR A 204 22.80 -14.16 -12.55
N PHE A 205 22.91 -14.11 -13.88
CA PHE A 205 22.40 -15.15 -14.76
C PHE A 205 23.53 -16.09 -15.14
N ILE A 206 23.37 -17.37 -14.81
CA ILE A 206 24.25 -18.45 -15.26
C ILE A 206 23.58 -19.09 -16.46
N LYS A 207 24.26 -19.09 -17.60
CA LYS A 207 23.78 -19.65 -18.85
C LYS A 207 24.64 -20.84 -19.21
N GLU A 208 24.02 -21.99 -19.42
CA GLU A 208 24.70 -23.23 -19.76
C GLU A 208 24.27 -23.68 -21.15
N CYS A 209 25.21 -23.83 -22.07
CA CYS A 209 24.91 -24.38 -23.39
C CYS A 209 24.81 -25.91 -23.31
N LEU A 210 23.64 -26.45 -23.63
CA LEU A 210 23.38 -27.89 -23.59
C LEU A 210 24.07 -28.68 -24.72
N GLU A 211 24.65 -28.00 -25.72
CA GLU A 211 25.36 -28.66 -26.83
C GLU A 211 26.89 -28.71 -26.66
N CYS A 212 27.51 -27.67 -26.09
CA CYS A 212 28.96 -27.62 -25.93
C CYS A 212 29.43 -27.51 -24.47
N GLY A 213 28.51 -27.42 -23.50
CA GLY A 213 28.81 -27.33 -22.07
C GLY A 213 29.41 -25.99 -21.63
N GLU A 214 29.41 -24.97 -22.50
CA GLU A 214 29.94 -23.64 -22.15
C GLU A 214 29.04 -22.96 -21.12
N ILE A 215 29.64 -22.36 -20.09
CA ILE A 215 28.94 -21.66 -19.01
C ILE A 215 29.29 -20.16 -19.06
N GLU A 216 28.29 -19.32 -19.31
CA GLU A 216 28.44 -17.86 -19.31
C GLU A 216 27.75 -17.26 -18.08
N THR A 217 28.44 -16.40 -17.33
CA THR A 217 27.87 -15.68 -16.19
C THR A 217 27.69 -14.20 -16.50
N VAL A 218 26.46 -13.71 -16.47
CA VAL A 218 26.11 -12.30 -16.73
C VAL A 218 25.62 -11.65 -15.45
N LYS A 219 26.28 -10.57 -15.02
CA LYS A 219 25.88 -9.74 -13.87
C LYS A 219 24.78 -8.75 -14.27
N ILE A 220 23.75 -8.59 -13.43
CA ILE A 220 22.70 -7.56 -13.54
C ILE A 220 23.08 -6.36 -12.67
#